data_AF-A0A7W1VY66-F1
#
_entry.id   AF-A0A7W1VY66-F1
#
_cell.length_a   1.000
_cell.length_b   1.000
_cell.length_c   1.000
_cell.angle_alpha   90.00
_cell.angle_beta   90.00
_cell.angle_gamma   90.00
#
_symmetry.space_group_name_H-M   'P 1'
#
loop_
_entity.id
_entity.type
_entity.pdbx_description
1 polymer ?
#
loop_
_entity_poly.entity_id
_entity_poly.type
_entity_poly.pdbx_seq_one_letter_code
_entity_poly.pdbx_strand_id
1 'polypeptide(L)' 'LTQPGKIAMVYFNKKDADEYVGFINYLQEEKTLGPKIEYLELEDLQGVSGLKALRVDVLTD' A
#
# COMPACT_ATOMS: atom_id res chain seq x y z
N LEU A 1 -9.53 -2.10 -5.18
CA LEU A 1 -8.50 -1.43 -4.36
C LEU A 1 -8.63 -1.81 -2.88
N THR A 2 -9.74 -1.44 -2.22
CA THR A 2 -10.02 -1.80 -0.82
C THR A 2 -10.36 -3.27 -0.67
N GLN A 3 -9.88 -3.89 0.41
CA GLN A 3 -10.22 -5.26 0.80
C GLN A 3 -10.31 -5.34 2.33
N PRO A 4 -11.24 -6.13 2.90
CA PRO A 4 -11.27 -6.36 4.34
C PRO A 4 -9.92 -6.88 4.85
N GLY A 5 -9.51 -6.42 6.03
CA GLY A 5 -8.23 -6.82 6.64
C GLY A 5 -6.98 -6.25 5.97
N LYS A 6 -7.11 -5.33 5.01
CA LYS A 6 -5.97 -4.71 4.31
C LYS A 6 -6.05 -3.20 4.30
N ILE A 7 -4.88 -2.57 4.36
CA ILE A 7 -4.72 -1.12 4.13
C ILE A 7 -4.13 -0.93 2.75
N ALA A 8 -4.70 0.02 1.98
CA ALA A 8 -4.16 0.43 0.69
C ALA A 8 -3.74 1.91 0.74
N MET A 9 -2.54 2.20 0.27
CA MET A 9 -1.97 3.56 0.17
C MET A 9 -1.83 3.90 -1.32
N VAL A 10 -2.63 4.85 -1.79
CA VAL A 10 -2.60 5.33 -3.18
C VAL A 10 -1.56 6.41 -3.33
N TYR A 11 -0.76 6.33 -4.40
CA TYR A 11 0.28 7.30 -4.72
C TYR A 11 0.39 7.52 -6.22
N PHE A 12 0.99 8.64 -6.59
CA PHE A 12 1.34 8.95 -7.98
C PHE A 12 2.85 8.90 -8.18
N ASN A 13 3.63 9.46 -7.24
CA ASN A 13 5.08 9.54 -7.35
C ASN A 13 5.78 8.39 -6.65
N LYS A 14 6.88 7.90 -7.24
CA LYS A 14 7.72 6.86 -6.64
C LYS A 14 8.29 7.28 -5.27
N LYS A 15 8.59 8.56 -5.07
CA LYS A 15 9.10 9.08 -3.80
C LYS A 15 8.13 8.80 -2.63
N ASP A 16 6.84 9.03 -2.85
CA ASP A 16 5.81 8.79 -1.83
C ASP A 16 5.71 7.30 -1.50
N ALA A 17 5.83 6.44 -2.51
CA ALA A 17 5.86 4.98 -2.31
C ALA A 17 7.06 4.52 -1.49
N ASP A 18 8.25 5.05 -1.76
CA ASP A 18 9.46 4.68 -1.04
C ASP A 18 9.36 5.09 0.45
N GLU A 19 8.73 6.23 0.75
CA GLU A 19 8.44 6.66 2.13
C GLU A 19 7.41 5.74 2.82
N TYR A 20 6.32 5.38 2.13
CA TYR A 20 5.35 4.43 2.65
C TYR A 20 5.97 3.05 2.92
N VAL A 21 6.84 2.54 2.06
CA VAL A 21 7.56 1.28 2.29
C VAL A 21 8.39 1.36 3.57
N GLY A 22 9.05 2.48 3.85
CA GLY A 22 9.76 2.70 5.11
C GLY A 22 8.86 2.52 6.34
N PHE A 23 7.69 3.16 6.33
CA PHE A 23 6.72 3.01 7.42
C PHE A 23 6.13 1.60 7.52
N ILE A 24 5.82 0.96 6.38
CA ILE A 24 5.30 -0.41 6.37
C ILE A 24 6.32 -1.37 6.97
N ASN A 25 7.60 -1.26 6.60
CA ASN A 25 8.65 -2.13 7.13
C ASN A 25 8.78 -1.98 8.64
N TYR A 26 8.76 -0.74 9.16
CA TYR A 26 8.75 -0.49 10.59
C TYR A 26 7.57 -1.18 11.29
N LEU A 27 6.36 -1.08 10.73
CA LEU A 27 5.16 -1.70 11.29
C LEU A 27 5.11 -3.24 11.13
N GLN A 28 5.79 -3.79 10.13
CA GLN A 28 6.00 -5.24 9.97
C GLN A 28 6.96 -5.77 11.03
N GLU A 29 8.02 -5.02 11.39
CA GLU A 29 8.93 -5.37 12.50
C GLU A 29 8.17 -5.42 13.84
N GLU A 30 7.26 -4.47 14.06
CA GLU A 30 6.34 -4.46 15.22
C GLU A 30 5.20 -5.49 15.13
N LYS A 31 5.15 -6.30 14.07
CA LYS A 31 4.14 -7.35 13.82
C LYS A 31 2.69 -6.84 13.83
N THR A 32 2.49 -5.60 13.39
CA THR A 32 1.15 -5.02 13.20
C THR A 32 0.66 -5.16 11.76
N LEU A 33 1.60 -5.29 10.81
CA LEU A 33 1.32 -5.50 9.39
C LEU A 33 1.93 -6.81 8.89
N GLY A 34 1.25 -7.45 7.93
CA GLY A 34 1.71 -8.69 7.32
C GLY A 34 2.99 -8.50 6.48
N PRO A 35 3.81 -9.54 6.31
CA PRO A 35 5.16 -9.42 5.75
C PRO A 35 5.19 -9.10 4.24
N LYS A 36 4.05 -9.17 3.55
CA LYS A 36 3.96 -9.00 2.11
C LYS A 36 3.39 -7.63 1.77
N ILE A 37 4.10 -6.88 0.94
CA ILE A 37 3.61 -5.67 0.28
C ILE A 37 3.17 -6.05 -1.14
N GLU A 38 1.92 -5.75 -1.47
CA GLU A 38 1.39 -5.84 -2.83
C GLU A 38 1.56 -4.49 -3.53
N TYR A 39 2.14 -4.50 -4.73
CA TYR A 39 2.22 -3.32 -5.60
C TYR A 39 1.15 -3.45 -6.67
N LEU A 40 0.27 -2.46 -6.75
CA LEU A 40 -0.91 -2.45 -7.60
C LEU A 40 -0.83 -1.29 -8.58
N GLU A 41 -1.11 -1.57 -9.84
CA GLU A 41 -1.46 -0.54 -10.81
C GLU A 41 -2.96 -0.33 -10.77
N LEU A 42 -3.40 0.93 -10.73
CA LEU A 42 -4.81 1.26 -10.73
C LEU A 42 -5.26 1.52 -12.17
N GLU A 43 -6.47 1.05 -12.48
CA GLU A 43 -7.11 1.37 -13.75
C GLU A 43 -7.29 2.89 -13.86
N ASP A 44 -6.98 3.42 -15.05
CA ASP A 44 -7.18 4.82 -15.34
C ASP A 44 -8.68 5.14 -15.28
N LEU A 45 -9.04 6.09 -14.41
CA LEU A 45 -10.38 6.66 -14.37
C LEU A 45 -10.42 7.89 -15.28
N GLN A 46 -11.61 8.29 -15.72
CA GLN A 46 -11.74 9.46 -16.60
C GLN A 46 -11.12 10.71 -15.94
N GLY A 47 -10.03 11.22 -16.51
CA GLY A 47 -9.29 12.38 -16.02
C GLY A 47 -8.21 12.08 -14.97
N VAL A 48 -7.98 10.81 -14.60
CA VAL A 48 -6.94 10.42 -13.65
C VAL A 48 -6.25 9.14 -14.15
N SER A 49 -4.99 9.26 -14.56
CA SER A 49 -4.18 8.13 -15.00
C SER A 49 -2.92 7.97 -14.17
N GLY A 50 -2.29 6.79 -14.24
CA GLY A 50 -0.97 6.55 -13.66
C GLY A 50 -0.92 6.44 -12.13
N LEU A 51 -2.07 6.35 -11.47
CA LEU A 51 -2.12 6.04 -10.04
C LEU A 51 -1.66 4.61 -9.77
N LYS A 52 -0.97 4.44 -8.65
CA LYS A 52 -0.55 3.14 -8.13
C LYS A 52 -0.96 3.03 -6.68
N ALA A 53 -0.94 1.81 -6.15
CA ALA A 53 -1.18 1.59 -4.74
C ALA A 53 -0.24 0.55 -4.16
N LEU A 54 0.18 0.77 -2.91
CA LEU A 54 0.70 -0.28 -2.06
C LEU A 54 -0.46 -0.86 -1.26
N ARG A 55 -0.49 -2.18 -1.06
CA ARG A 55 -1.46 -2.82 -0.18
C ARG A 55 -0.77 -3.83 0.72
N VAL A 56 -1.19 -3.87 1.98
CA VAL A 56 -0.61 -4.72 3.01
C VAL A 56 -1.69 -5.24 3.94
N ASP A 57 -1.51 -6.45 4.46
CA ASP A 57 -2.39 -7.07 5.45
C ASP A 57 -2.24 -6.38 6.81
N VAL A 58 -3.34 -6.22 7.52
CA VAL A 58 -3.36 -5.87 8.94
C VAL A 58 -3.35 -7.17 9.73
N LEU A 59 -2.41 -7.29 10.67
CA LEU A 59 -2.40 -8.41 11.60
C LEU A 59 -3.34 -8.06 12.75
N THR A 60 -4.51 -8.67 12.75
CA THR A 60 -5.40 -8.72 13.90
C THR A 60 -5.25 -10.09 14.52
N ASP A 61 -5.01 -10.14 15.83
CA ASP A 61 -4.87 -11.39 16.62
C ASP A 61 -5.92 -12.45 16.28
#